data_AF-A0A958NTI9-F1
#
_entry.id   AF-A0A958NTI9-F1
#
_cell.length_a   1.000
_cell.length_b   1.000
_cell.length_c   1.000
_cell.angle_alpha   90.00
_cell.angle_beta   90.00
_cell.angle_gamma   90.00
#
_symmetry.space_group_name_H-M   'P 1'
#
loop_
_entity.id
_entity.type
_entity.pdbx_description
1 polymer ?
#
loop_
_entity_poly.entity_id
_entity_poly.type
_entity_poly.pdbx_seq_one_letter_code
_entity_poly.pdbx_strand_id
1 'polypeptide(L)'
;MLTQARSTLIFDGDCGFCRRCVEWLRPQTKDVEYVAYQERGGALANIPEEECKQAVQFLDEKGERSSGAAAIYDVCASIPGLSGLRWLYKKFRPFRSLSDWGYSWVASHRPLVSSVSKWGMGSDFSPSSYQLVSWVFLRALGFIFFVAFLSLFFQIPGLFGVKGLAPAGEFLEMVSRHYGGVRYWELPTLGWISTSDGFLQFLCALGLFGSAALSLGFISRIAALICWLCYLSLTGVGGVFMQYQWEGLLLEAGFLAIFLAPNKFWASAKAHPAPSRIAIFLYRWLLFRLMFASGVAKLASGDDTWRDFSALKYHFETQPLPTWIGWYAHQLPNVMLQFATIVMFVIELGVSFLILMPRRQRLWAFYPLVGLQVFIFLTGNYTYFNYLTIALCLLLLDDQFLLSKLVVFRRFSPPVQYFKFRAPWKGWALQTLLVVFVLGGSVRLLQTFGMQSPEYPPFSTILTWANRLNLLNGYGLFASMTVRRHELVIEGSNDEKEWKAYRLPFQPQELGRAPGFVAPHQPRLDWQMWFAALGLFENQKWLQRLSYRLLMNDPAALGLFEFNPFPDGAPKALRIVRYSYQFTTPEEKANTGHWWKRQLLQEYSPVLSLE
;
A
#
# COMPACT_ATOMS: atom_id res chain seq x y z
N MET A 1 55.93 21.31 11.86
CA MET A 1 54.47 21.25 11.65
C MET A 1 53.89 20.38 12.74
N LEU A 2 53.28 20.96 13.76
CA LEU A 2 52.58 20.22 14.83
C LEU A 2 51.33 19.59 14.20
N THR A 3 51.31 18.26 14.12
CA THR A 3 50.10 17.48 13.81
C THR A 3 49.01 17.88 14.81
N GLN A 4 47.90 18.41 14.30
CA GLN A 4 46.69 18.65 15.09
C GLN A 4 46.36 17.36 15.87
N ALA A 5 46.36 17.43 17.21
CA ALA A 5 46.05 16.28 18.06
C ALA A 5 44.60 15.85 17.75
N ARG A 6 44.43 14.70 17.11
CA ARG A 6 43.11 14.11 16.84
C ARG A 6 42.74 13.17 17.96
N SER A 7 41.46 13.19 18.34
CA SER A 7 40.93 12.18 19.27
C SER A 7 41.06 10.79 18.64
N THR A 8 41.41 9.77 19.42
CA THR A 8 41.66 8.41 18.91
C THR A 8 40.75 7.39 19.57
N LEU A 9 40.02 6.60 18.79
CA LEU A 9 39.29 5.41 19.23
C LEU A 9 40.09 4.14 18.88
N ILE A 10 40.48 3.40 19.91
CA ILE A 10 41.09 2.08 19.80
C ILE A 10 40.01 1.01 19.90
N PHE A 11 40.02 0.07 18.96
CA PHE A 11 39.05 -1.01 18.89
C PHE A 11 39.68 -2.35 18.52
N ASP A 12 38.92 -3.43 18.65
CA ASP A 12 39.32 -4.78 18.27
C ASP A 12 39.17 -5.02 16.76
N GLY A 13 40.31 -5.10 16.06
CA GLY A 13 40.39 -5.32 14.61
C GLY A 13 39.95 -6.70 14.16
N ASP A 14 40.09 -7.72 15.00
CA ASP A 14 39.66 -9.08 14.67
C ASP A 14 38.15 -9.25 14.85
N CYS A 15 37.56 -8.49 15.77
CA CYS A 15 36.12 -8.48 15.99
C CYS A 15 35.35 -7.89 14.78
N GLY A 16 34.63 -8.76 14.06
CA GLY A 16 33.81 -8.35 12.93
C GLY A 16 32.72 -7.33 13.28
N PHE A 17 32.16 -7.39 14.49
CA PHE A 17 31.18 -6.40 14.96
C PHE A 17 31.83 -5.02 15.16
N CYS A 18 32.99 -4.97 15.84
CA CYS A 18 33.72 -3.72 16.10
C CYS A 18 34.14 -3.05 14.78
N ARG A 19 34.69 -3.82 13.83
CA ARG A 19 35.04 -3.30 12.49
C ARG A 19 33.86 -2.64 11.79
N ARG A 20 32.70 -3.31 11.76
CA ARG A 20 31.50 -2.75 11.11
C ARG A 20 30.95 -1.52 11.82
N CYS A 21 31.03 -1.46 13.16
CA CYS A 21 30.70 -0.24 13.91
C CYS A 21 31.63 0.92 13.56
N VAL A 22 32.94 0.65 13.41
CA VAL A 22 33.93 1.66 13.00
C VAL A 22 33.67 2.15 11.57
N GLU A 23 33.39 1.25 10.62
CA GLU A 23 33.02 1.62 9.24
C GLU A 23 31.78 2.52 9.21
N TRP A 24 30.82 2.31 10.11
CA TRP A 24 29.65 3.17 10.26
C TRP A 24 29.97 4.53 10.88
N LEU A 25 30.83 4.57 11.91
CA LEU A 25 31.18 5.78 12.66
C LEU A 25 32.14 6.70 11.90
N ARG A 26 33.12 6.13 11.19
CA ARG A 26 34.20 6.84 10.49
C ARG A 26 33.71 7.97 9.56
N PRO A 27 32.72 7.77 8.66
CA PRO A 27 32.24 8.88 7.82
C PRO A 27 31.56 9.98 8.65
N GLN A 28 31.03 9.68 9.84
CA GLN A 28 30.28 10.64 10.67
C GLN A 28 31.18 11.48 11.60
N THR A 29 32.43 11.07 11.78
CA THR A 29 33.37 11.63 12.77
C THR A 29 34.68 11.99 12.08
N LYS A 30 34.78 13.25 11.62
CA LYS A 30 35.96 13.71 10.86
C LYS A 30 37.21 13.90 11.73
N ASP A 31 37.00 14.14 13.02
CA ASP A 31 38.05 14.51 13.98
C ASP A 31 38.46 13.33 14.89
N VAL A 32 37.95 12.12 14.60
CA VAL A 32 38.28 10.89 15.35
C VAL A 32 39.08 9.96 14.46
N GLU A 33 40.28 9.61 14.91
CA GLU A 33 41.11 8.57 14.34
C GLU A 33 40.71 7.19 14.89
N TYR A 34 40.73 6.15 14.04
CA TYR A 34 40.30 4.80 14.41
C TYR A 34 41.46 3.82 14.22
N VAL A 35 41.95 3.24 15.31
CA VAL A 35 43.12 2.36 15.30
C VAL A 35 42.74 0.98 15.83
N ALA A 36 43.06 -0.08 15.10
CA ALA A 36 42.95 -1.43 15.61
C ALA A 36 44.05 -1.65 16.66
N TYR A 37 43.74 -2.21 17.84
CA TYR A 37 44.76 -2.38 18.88
C TYR A 37 45.90 -3.32 18.42
N GLN A 38 45.63 -4.20 17.45
CA GLN A 38 46.62 -5.06 16.79
C GLN A 38 47.71 -4.25 16.05
N GLU A 39 47.39 -3.03 15.62
CA GLU A 39 48.28 -2.14 14.85
C GLU A 39 48.82 -0.99 15.73
N ARG A 40 48.73 -1.10 17.07
CA ARG A 40 49.12 -0.03 17.99
C ARG A 40 50.62 0.30 17.88
N GLY A 41 50.94 1.58 17.74
CA GLY A 41 52.31 2.14 17.79
C GLY A 41 52.33 3.56 18.36
N GLY A 42 53.48 4.02 18.87
CA GLY A 42 53.67 5.39 19.38
C GLY A 42 52.94 5.69 20.71
N ALA A 43 52.26 6.84 20.80
CA ALA A 43 51.59 7.34 22.01
C ALA A 43 50.47 6.44 22.58
N LEU A 44 50.04 5.43 21.81
CA LEU A 44 48.99 4.47 22.16
C LEU A 44 49.55 3.20 22.86
N ALA A 45 50.88 3.10 23.02
CA ALA A 45 51.56 1.94 23.61
C ALA A 45 51.35 1.81 25.14
N ASN A 46 50.93 2.89 25.81
CA ASN A 46 50.78 2.93 27.27
C ASN A 46 49.48 2.28 27.78
N ILE A 47 48.59 1.83 26.89
CA ILE A 47 47.34 1.15 27.27
C ILE A 47 47.55 -0.37 27.27
N PRO A 48 47.31 -1.07 28.40
CA PRO A 48 47.44 -2.51 28.49
C PRO A 48 46.61 -3.23 27.41
N GLU A 49 47.20 -4.26 26.80
CA GLU A 49 46.53 -5.01 25.73
C GLU A 49 45.23 -5.67 26.21
N GLU A 50 45.25 -6.19 27.43
CA GLU A 50 44.08 -6.83 28.05
C GLU A 50 42.90 -5.88 28.19
N GLU A 51 43.16 -4.60 28.46
CA GLU A 51 42.09 -3.58 28.54
C GLU A 51 41.52 -3.26 27.14
N CYS A 52 42.35 -3.27 26.10
CA CYS A 52 41.91 -3.12 24.71
C CYS A 52 41.13 -4.35 24.21
N LYS A 53 41.49 -5.56 24.67
CA LYS A 53 40.72 -6.79 24.40
C LYS A 53 39.36 -6.74 25.08
N GLN A 54 39.28 -6.26 26.32
CA GLN A 54 38.04 -6.21 27.09
C GLN A 54 37.07 -5.13 26.58
N ALA A 55 37.56 -3.93 26.24
CA ALA A 55 36.71 -2.82 25.82
C ALA A 55 37.42 -1.86 24.86
N VAL A 56 36.62 -1.15 24.06
CA VAL A 56 37.10 -0.02 23.25
C VAL A 56 37.62 1.09 24.16
N GLN A 57 38.64 1.79 23.70
CA GLN A 57 39.31 2.86 24.44
C GLN A 57 39.27 4.14 23.61
N PHE A 58 38.94 5.27 24.23
CA PHE A 58 38.92 6.57 23.57
C PHE A 58 39.89 7.50 24.28
N LEU A 59 40.70 8.21 23.51
CA LEU A 59 41.60 9.26 23.95
C LEU A 59 41.16 10.58 23.31
N ASP A 60 40.88 11.57 24.13
CA ASP A 60 40.54 12.90 23.64
C ASP A 60 41.81 13.70 23.24
N GLU A 61 41.60 14.92 22.71
CA GLU A 61 42.70 15.81 22.29
C GLU A 61 43.63 16.24 23.44
N LYS A 62 43.18 16.08 24.70
CA LYS A 62 43.93 16.41 25.92
C LYS A 62 44.65 15.19 26.52
N GLY A 63 44.45 14.00 25.95
CA GLY A 63 44.97 12.74 26.46
C GLY A 63 44.15 12.13 27.59
N GLU A 64 42.94 12.65 27.89
CA GLU A 64 42.03 12.00 28.83
C GLU A 64 41.45 10.73 28.23
N ARG A 65 41.41 9.67 29.05
CA ARG A 65 40.99 8.34 28.63
C ARG A 65 39.59 8.01 29.10
N SER A 66 38.80 7.42 28.22
CA SER A 66 37.57 6.72 28.58
C SER A 66 37.52 5.32 27.96
N SER A 67 36.72 4.43 28.57
CA SER A 67 36.62 3.02 28.17
C SER A 67 35.16 2.56 28.06
N GLY A 68 34.93 1.52 27.27
CA GLY A 68 33.64 0.85 27.17
C GLY A 68 32.52 1.76 26.67
N ALA A 69 31.36 1.77 27.36
CA ALA A 69 30.24 2.63 26.99
C ALA A 69 30.61 4.12 27.03
N ALA A 70 31.43 4.55 27.98
CA ALA A 70 31.88 5.93 28.10
C ALA A 70 32.62 6.39 26.83
N ALA A 71 33.52 5.56 26.31
CA ALA A 71 34.26 5.81 25.06
C ALA A 71 33.33 5.94 23.85
N ILE A 72 32.31 5.08 23.74
CA ILE A 72 31.31 5.19 22.67
C ILE A 72 30.52 6.50 22.76
N TYR A 73 30.14 6.94 23.97
CA TYR A 73 29.44 8.22 24.13
C TYR A 73 30.34 9.44 23.90
N ASP A 74 31.65 9.35 24.15
CA ASP A 74 32.60 10.39 23.78
C ASP A 74 32.72 10.52 22.26
N VAL A 75 32.82 9.41 21.51
CA VAL A 75 32.78 9.43 20.03
C VAL A 75 31.46 9.99 19.51
N CYS A 76 30.32 9.58 20.12
CA CYS A 76 29.01 10.12 19.76
C CYS A 76 28.89 11.63 20.03
N ALA A 77 29.65 12.18 20.98
CA ALA A 77 29.62 13.61 21.25
C ALA A 77 30.20 14.44 20.09
N SER A 78 31.12 13.86 19.32
CA SER A 78 31.68 14.43 18.09
C SER A 78 30.70 14.37 16.90
N ILE A 79 29.57 13.66 17.02
CA ILE A 79 28.54 13.59 15.99
C ILE A 79 27.47 14.67 16.25
N PRO A 80 27.19 15.58 15.28
CA PRO A 80 26.19 16.62 15.44
C PRO A 80 24.81 16.10 15.88
N GLY A 81 24.40 16.52 17.08
CA GLY A 81 23.11 16.22 17.72
C GLY A 81 23.01 14.89 18.48
N LEU A 82 24.10 14.13 18.59
CA LEU A 82 24.23 13.01 19.55
C LEU A 82 24.98 13.40 20.83
N SER A 83 25.47 14.64 20.94
CA SER A 83 26.15 15.16 22.14
C SER A 83 25.30 15.10 23.43
N GLY A 84 23.98 15.17 23.31
CA GLY A 84 23.06 14.99 24.44
C GLY A 84 23.15 13.61 25.09
N LEU A 85 23.53 12.56 24.35
CA LEU A 85 23.70 11.21 24.90
C LEU A 85 24.86 11.16 25.90
N ARG A 86 25.93 11.91 25.64
CA ARG A 86 27.06 12.02 26.57
C ARG A 86 26.66 12.73 27.86
N TRP A 87 25.84 13.78 27.75
CA TRP A 87 25.27 14.45 28.90
C TRP A 87 24.36 13.52 29.72
N LEU A 88 23.46 12.78 29.05
CA LEU A 88 22.59 11.77 29.67
C LEU A 88 23.41 10.71 30.43
N TYR A 89 24.45 10.18 29.79
CA TYR A 89 25.37 9.21 30.42
C TYR A 89 26.08 9.78 31.65
N LYS A 90 26.50 11.05 31.62
CA LYS A 90 27.18 11.69 32.76
C LYS A 90 26.21 12.05 33.91
N LYS A 91 24.97 12.45 33.60
CA LYS A 91 24.04 13.04 34.59
C LYS A 91 22.98 12.08 35.11
N PHE A 92 22.55 11.10 34.32
CA PHE A 92 21.45 10.21 34.68
C PHE A 92 21.97 8.79 34.99
N ARG A 93 22.09 8.48 36.28
CA ARG A 93 22.63 7.20 36.78
C ARG A 93 21.96 5.95 36.18
N PRO A 94 20.62 5.84 36.09
CA PRO A 94 19.98 4.66 35.51
C PRO A 94 20.38 4.41 34.06
N PHE A 95 20.48 5.48 33.25
CA PHE A 95 20.92 5.35 31.86
C PHE A 95 22.38 4.94 31.75
N ARG A 96 23.25 5.47 32.61
CA ARG A 96 24.65 5.01 32.71
C ARG A 96 24.75 3.52 33.03
N SER A 97 24.11 3.08 34.11
CA SER A 97 24.15 1.66 34.52
C SER A 97 23.61 0.73 33.44
N LEU A 98 22.51 1.10 32.78
CA LEU A 98 21.94 0.33 31.68
C LEU A 98 22.89 0.27 30.48
N SER A 99 23.56 1.37 30.17
CA SER A 99 24.51 1.45 29.05
C SER A 99 25.78 0.65 29.31
N ASP A 100 26.31 0.73 30.53
CA ASP A 100 27.49 -0.04 30.97
C ASP A 100 27.19 -1.54 30.97
N TRP A 101 26.02 -1.94 31.49
CA TRP A 101 25.54 -3.31 31.44
C TRP A 101 25.38 -3.80 29.99
N GLY A 102 24.70 -3.02 29.14
CA GLY A 102 24.45 -3.36 27.75
C GLY A 102 25.75 -3.49 26.95
N TYR A 103 26.70 -2.57 27.17
CA TYR A 103 28.02 -2.65 26.57
C TYR A 103 28.77 -3.91 27.03
N SER A 104 28.80 -4.18 28.34
CA SER A 104 29.49 -5.35 28.90
C SER A 104 28.92 -6.66 28.40
N TRP A 105 27.60 -6.72 28.21
CA TRP A 105 26.94 -7.88 27.61
C TRP A 105 27.35 -8.06 26.14
N VAL A 106 27.35 -6.99 25.33
CA VAL A 106 27.82 -7.05 23.93
C VAL A 106 29.29 -7.45 23.86
N ALA A 107 30.13 -6.91 24.73
CA ALA A 107 31.57 -7.19 24.79
C ALA A 107 31.86 -8.64 25.17
N SER A 108 31.08 -9.24 26.07
CA SER A 108 31.22 -10.67 26.45
C SER A 108 30.63 -11.63 25.40
N HIS A 109 29.74 -11.16 24.51
CA HIS A 109 29.07 -11.99 23.49
C HIS A 109 29.44 -11.61 22.05
N ARG A 110 30.64 -11.05 21.80
CA ARG A 110 31.06 -10.53 20.47
C ARG A 110 30.83 -11.50 19.30
N PRO A 111 31.14 -12.82 19.37
CA PRO A 111 30.92 -13.73 18.24
C PRO A 111 29.43 -13.90 17.90
N LEU A 112 28.59 -14.02 18.93
CA LEU A 112 27.14 -14.12 18.79
C LEU A 112 26.57 -12.82 18.22
N VAL A 113 26.92 -11.67 18.81
CA VAL A 113 26.47 -10.35 18.34
C VAL A 113 26.93 -10.09 16.92
N SER A 114 28.17 -10.48 16.57
CA SER A 114 28.68 -10.38 15.19
C SER A 114 27.86 -11.23 14.22
N SER A 115 27.49 -12.45 14.61
CA SER A 115 26.71 -13.37 13.77
C SER A 115 25.27 -12.88 13.59
N VAL A 116 24.60 -12.49 14.68
CA VAL A 116 23.23 -11.96 14.68
C VAL A 116 23.15 -10.65 13.90
N SER A 117 24.09 -9.73 14.13
CA SER A 117 24.14 -8.45 13.41
C SER A 117 24.44 -8.62 11.92
N LYS A 118 25.32 -9.56 11.54
CA LYS A 118 25.57 -9.92 10.13
C LYS A 118 24.34 -10.57 9.49
N TRP A 119 23.58 -11.36 10.23
CA TRP A 119 22.33 -11.94 9.76
C TRP A 119 21.23 -10.88 9.56
N GLY A 120 21.10 -9.92 10.49
CA GLY A 120 20.12 -8.83 10.39
C GLY A 120 20.46 -7.75 9.36
N MET A 121 21.65 -7.15 9.49
CA MET A 121 22.04 -5.95 8.74
C MET A 121 22.90 -6.26 7.50
N GLY A 122 23.53 -7.44 7.45
CA GLY A 122 24.49 -7.81 6.41
C GLY A 122 25.94 -7.53 6.82
N SER A 123 26.87 -7.63 5.87
CA SER A 123 28.28 -7.31 6.08
C SER A 123 28.57 -5.81 6.12
N ASP A 124 27.68 -4.99 5.58
CA ASP A 124 27.80 -3.54 5.51
C ASP A 124 26.77 -2.88 6.45
N PHE A 125 27.26 -2.15 7.45
CA PHE A 125 26.43 -1.43 8.43
C PHE A 125 26.12 0.01 8.00
N SER A 126 26.57 0.43 6.80
CA SER A 126 26.29 1.76 6.30
C SER A 126 24.78 2.07 6.32
N PRO A 127 24.39 3.31 6.69
CA PRO A 127 22.97 3.63 6.77
C PRO A 127 22.29 3.49 5.40
N SER A 128 21.19 2.74 5.32
CA SER A 128 20.38 2.68 4.10
C SER A 128 19.90 4.08 3.71
N SER A 129 20.18 4.48 2.46
CA SER A 129 19.60 5.66 1.81
C SER A 129 18.35 5.28 1.04
N TYR A 130 17.39 6.21 0.93
CA TYR A 130 16.09 6.01 0.26
C TYR A 130 15.75 7.17 -0.69
N GLN A 131 16.73 7.94 -1.15
CA GLN A 131 16.52 9.09 -2.03
C GLN A 131 16.00 8.64 -3.40
N LEU A 132 16.68 7.67 -4.01
CA LEU A 132 16.30 7.14 -5.31
C LEU A 132 15.03 6.30 -5.20
N VAL A 133 14.94 5.45 -4.18
CA VAL A 133 13.75 4.61 -3.94
C VAL A 133 12.50 5.47 -3.75
N SER A 134 12.55 6.51 -2.90
CA SER A 134 11.41 7.41 -2.71
C SER A 134 11.08 8.23 -3.95
N TRP A 135 12.10 8.64 -4.72
CA TRP A 135 11.89 9.27 -6.02
C TRP A 135 11.11 8.31 -6.93
N VAL A 136 11.58 7.08 -7.20
CA VAL A 136 10.88 6.11 -8.05
C VAL A 136 9.45 5.86 -7.56
N PHE A 137 9.28 5.63 -6.26
CA PHE A 137 7.98 5.38 -5.64
C PHE A 137 6.98 6.51 -5.90
N LEU A 138 7.36 7.78 -5.70
CA LEU A 138 6.47 8.91 -5.93
C LEU A 138 6.01 9.00 -7.39
N ARG A 139 6.84 8.59 -8.36
CA ARG A 139 6.45 8.59 -9.78
C ARG A 139 5.49 7.45 -10.08
N ALA A 140 5.75 6.27 -9.54
CA ALA A 140 4.84 5.15 -9.63
C ALA A 140 3.46 5.49 -9.02
N LEU A 141 3.45 6.11 -7.83
CA LEU A 141 2.22 6.55 -7.17
C LEU A 141 1.48 7.61 -7.99
N GLY A 142 2.19 8.60 -8.55
CA GLY A 142 1.61 9.56 -9.48
C GLY A 142 0.97 8.88 -10.69
N PHE A 143 1.63 7.89 -11.29
CA PHE A 143 1.08 7.17 -12.44
C PHE A 143 -0.16 6.36 -12.08
N ILE A 144 -0.18 5.75 -10.88
CA ILE A 144 -1.35 5.03 -10.36
C ILE A 144 -2.53 5.99 -10.18
N PHE A 145 -2.32 7.16 -9.56
CA PHE A 145 -3.36 8.18 -9.48
C PHE A 145 -3.84 8.61 -10.87
N PHE A 146 -2.93 8.80 -11.81
CA PHE A 146 -3.26 9.20 -13.17
C PHE A 146 -4.21 8.19 -13.82
N VAL A 147 -3.89 6.90 -13.73
CA VAL A 147 -4.76 5.84 -14.23
C VAL A 147 -6.11 5.81 -13.49
N ALA A 148 -6.11 5.97 -12.17
CA ALA A 148 -7.33 5.97 -11.36
C ALA A 148 -8.29 7.11 -11.77
N PHE A 149 -7.78 8.33 -11.90
CA PHE A 149 -8.56 9.48 -12.35
C PHE A 149 -9.00 9.33 -13.82
N LEU A 150 -8.12 8.86 -14.70
CA LEU A 150 -8.44 8.70 -16.13
C LEU A 150 -9.54 7.65 -16.32
N SER A 151 -9.42 6.53 -15.61
CA SER A 151 -10.43 5.48 -15.59
C SER A 151 -11.78 6.02 -15.11
N LEU A 152 -11.79 6.91 -14.11
CA LEU A 152 -13.02 7.45 -13.53
C LEU A 152 -13.64 8.57 -14.37
N PHE A 153 -12.83 9.43 -15.01
CA PHE A 153 -13.25 10.64 -15.71
C PHE A 153 -14.42 10.42 -16.69
N PHE A 154 -14.32 9.38 -17.52
CA PHE A 154 -15.35 9.07 -18.52
C PHE A 154 -16.59 8.38 -17.95
N GLN A 155 -16.47 7.76 -16.77
CA GLN A 155 -17.57 7.02 -16.15
C GLN A 155 -18.45 7.91 -15.25
N ILE A 156 -17.95 9.07 -14.77
CA ILE A 156 -18.68 9.94 -13.85
C ILE A 156 -20.11 10.26 -14.31
N PRO A 157 -20.37 10.74 -15.55
CA PRO A 157 -21.71 11.16 -15.96
C PRO A 157 -22.74 10.02 -15.86
N GLY A 158 -22.34 8.80 -16.24
CA GLY A 158 -23.18 7.61 -16.16
C GLY A 158 -23.32 7.06 -14.74
N LEU A 159 -22.30 7.17 -13.90
CA LEU A 159 -22.30 6.55 -12.56
C LEU A 159 -22.93 7.42 -11.48
N PHE A 160 -22.36 8.59 -11.19
CA PHE A 160 -22.79 9.42 -10.06
C PHE A 160 -22.86 10.92 -10.40
N GLY A 161 -22.86 11.25 -11.69
CA GLY A 161 -23.28 12.55 -12.19
C GLY A 161 -24.76 12.83 -11.93
N VAL A 162 -25.23 13.99 -12.37
CA VAL A 162 -26.60 14.49 -12.13
C VAL A 162 -27.66 13.52 -12.64
N LYS A 163 -27.41 12.87 -13.79
CA LYS A 163 -28.29 11.83 -14.37
C LYS A 163 -27.79 10.41 -14.14
N GLY A 164 -26.76 10.23 -13.33
CA GLY A 164 -26.12 8.94 -13.11
C GLY A 164 -26.98 7.93 -12.34
N LEU A 165 -26.46 6.71 -12.23
CA LEU A 165 -27.09 5.60 -11.50
C LEU A 165 -27.16 5.82 -9.98
N ALA A 166 -26.26 6.61 -9.41
CA ALA A 166 -26.23 7.00 -8.00
C ALA A 166 -25.76 8.47 -7.84
N PRO A 167 -26.61 9.47 -8.16
CA PRO A 167 -26.21 10.87 -8.23
C PRO A 167 -25.66 11.42 -6.91
N ALA A 168 -24.49 12.05 -7.01
CA ALA A 168 -23.81 12.67 -5.88
C ALA A 168 -24.67 13.75 -5.19
N GLY A 169 -25.46 14.51 -5.95
CA GLY A 169 -26.32 15.56 -5.42
C GLY A 169 -27.39 15.04 -4.46
N GLU A 170 -28.09 13.98 -4.85
CA GLU A 170 -29.11 13.32 -4.01
C GLU A 170 -28.48 12.76 -2.72
N PHE A 171 -27.30 12.15 -2.84
CA PHE A 171 -26.57 11.64 -1.68
C PHE A 171 -26.17 12.76 -0.70
N LEU A 172 -25.60 13.87 -1.20
CA LEU A 172 -25.24 14.99 -0.34
C LEU A 172 -26.46 15.67 0.30
N GLU A 173 -27.59 15.71 -0.39
CA GLU A 173 -28.84 16.19 0.18
C GLU A 173 -29.32 15.30 1.33
N MET A 174 -29.26 13.97 1.17
CA MET A 174 -29.56 13.03 2.25
C MET A 174 -28.64 13.23 3.46
N VAL A 175 -27.34 13.35 3.24
CA VAL A 175 -26.35 13.62 4.31
C VAL A 175 -26.65 14.96 4.99
N SER A 176 -27.01 15.99 4.22
CA SER A 176 -27.39 17.29 4.75
C SER A 176 -28.63 17.22 5.65
N ARG A 177 -29.68 16.50 5.22
CA ARG A 177 -30.92 16.34 5.98
C ARG A 177 -30.68 15.59 7.29
N HIS A 178 -29.75 14.63 7.31
CA HIS A 178 -29.46 13.83 8.50
C HIS A 178 -28.52 14.53 9.50
N TYR A 179 -27.45 15.17 9.02
CA TYR A 179 -26.37 15.70 9.88
C TYR A 179 -26.39 17.23 10.07
N GLY A 180 -27.23 17.96 9.32
CA GLY A 180 -27.31 19.43 9.43
C GLY A 180 -25.96 20.12 9.23
N GLY A 181 -25.58 21.01 10.15
CA GLY A 181 -24.31 21.74 10.07
C GLY A 181 -23.05 20.88 10.22
N VAL A 182 -23.16 19.70 10.85
CA VAL A 182 -22.02 18.79 11.07
C VAL A 182 -21.65 18.01 9.80
N ARG A 183 -22.48 18.08 8.74
CA ARG A 183 -22.28 17.38 7.46
C ARG A 183 -20.89 17.54 6.84
N TYR A 184 -20.30 18.74 6.95
CA TYR A 184 -18.97 19.02 6.39
C TYR A 184 -17.86 18.25 7.12
N TRP A 185 -18.08 17.95 8.39
CA TRP A 185 -17.17 17.18 9.22
C TRP A 185 -17.37 15.68 9.07
N GLU A 186 -18.62 15.23 8.93
CA GLU A 186 -18.92 13.81 8.69
C GLU A 186 -18.47 13.33 7.31
N LEU A 187 -18.62 14.19 6.29
CA LEU A 187 -18.23 13.89 4.93
C LEU A 187 -17.38 15.02 4.34
N PRO A 188 -16.05 15.01 4.61
CA PRO A 188 -15.13 15.97 4.01
C PRO A 188 -15.01 15.73 2.50
N THR A 189 -15.60 16.62 1.69
CA THR A 189 -15.53 16.56 0.22
C THR A 189 -15.67 17.95 -0.40
N LEU A 190 -15.00 18.18 -1.53
CA LEU A 190 -15.25 19.37 -2.35
C LEU A 190 -16.60 19.32 -3.08
N GLY A 191 -17.30 18.18 -3.08
CA GLY A 191 -18.64 18.04 -3.66
C GLY A 191 -19.70 18.94 -3.02
N TRP A 192 -19.46 19.48 -1.82
CA TRP A 192 -20.33 20.48 -1.21
C TRP A 192 -20.36 21.82 -1.96
N ILE A 193 -19.34 22.11 -2.78
CA ILE A 193 -19.31 23.31 -3.63
C ILE A 193 -20.27 23.14 -4.82
N SER A 194 -20.21 21.98 -5.48
CA SER A 194 -21.10 21.61 -6.58
C SER A 194 -21.02 20.11 -6.82
N THR A 195 -22.11 19.53 -7.31
CA THR A 195 -22.19 18.14 -7.79
C THR A 195 -22.57 18.07 -9.26
N SER A 196 -22.41 19.17 -10.01
CA SER A 196 -22.62 19.17 -11.45
C SER A 196 -21.60 18.26 -12.15
N ASP A 197 -21.98 17.68 -13.29
CA ASP A 197 -21.11 16.79 -14.07
C ASP A 197 -19.79 17.47 -14.42
N GLY A 198 -19.86 18.74 -14.84
CA GLY A 198 -18.67 19.54 -15.15
C GLY A 198 -17.76 19.76 -13.96
N PHE A 199 -18.30 19.95 -12.75
CA PHE A 199 -17.47 20.10 -11.54
C PHE A 199 -16.83 18.78 -11.11
N LEU A 200 -17.57 17.66 -11.14
CA LEU A 200 -17.03 16.35 -10.82
C LEU A 200 -15.93 15.93 -11.82
N GLN A 201 -16.14 16.18 -13.11
CA GLN A 201 -15.12 15.97 -14.13
C GLN A 201 -13.94 16.94 -13.98
N PHE A 202 -14.17 18.19 -13.56
CA PHE A 202 -13.09 19.13 -13.23
C PHE A 202 -12.22 18.62 -12.08
N LEU A 203 -12.80 18.05 -11.01
CA LEU A 203 -12.03 17.43 -9.93
C LEU A 203 -11.17 16.27 -10.45
N CYS A 204 -11.71 15.42 -11.33
CA CYS A 204 -10.92 14.38 -12.00
C CYS A 204 -9.80 14.96 -12.86
N ALA A 205 -10.07 15.99 -13.67
CA ALA A 205 -9.07 16.62 -14.53
C ALA A 205 -7.95 17.29 -13.71
N LEU A 206 -8.31 17.99 -12.62
CA LEU A 206 -7.34 18.56 -11.69
C LEU A 206 -6.49 17.47 -11.04
N GLY A 207 -7.10 16.34 -10.68
CA GLY A 207 -6.41 15.13 -10.23
C GLY A 207 -5.47 14.54 -11.29
N LEU A 208 -5.86 14.52 -12.57
CA LEU A 208 -5.02 14.10 -13.70
C LEU A 208 -3.79 15.00 -13.84
N PHE A 209 -3.95 16.33 -13.78
CA PHE A 209 -2.82 17.25 -13.82
C PHE A 209 -1.91 17.10 -12.60
N GLY A 210 -2.49 17.00 -11.40
CA GLY A 210 -1.73 16.76 -10.16
C GLY A 210 -0.94 15.45 -10.22
N SER A 211 -1.55 14.38 -10.73
CA SER A 211 -0.93 13.05 -10.80
C SER A 211 0.15 12.97 -11.87
N ALA A 212 -0.04 13.63 -13.02
CA ALA A 212 1.00 13.83 -14.03
C ALA A 212 2.17 14.65 -13.46
N ALA A 213 1.90 15.75 -12.75
CA ALA A 213 2.93 16.55 -12.10
C ALA A 213 3.72 15.72 -11.07
N LEU A 214 3.05 14.92 -10.25
CA LEU A 214 3.69 13.99 -9.30
C LEU A 214 4.57 12.95 -10.01
N SER A 215 4.06 12.39 -11.12
CA SER A 215 4.76 11.43 -12.00
C SER A 215 6.00 12.00 -12.68
N LEU A 216 5.98 13.28 -13.01
CA LEU A 216 7.12 13.97 -13.62
C LEU A 216 8.09 14.56 -12.58
N GLY A 217 7.69 14.58 -11.30
CA GLY A 217 8.48 15.18 -10.24
C GLY A 217 8.34 16.70 -10.13
N PHE A 218 7.30 17.26 -10.72
CA PHE A 218 6.95 18.67 -10.66
C PHE A 218 6.13 18.97 -9.40
N ILE A 219 6.53 19.97 -8.61
CA ILE A 219 5.88 20.43 -7.37
C ILE A 219 5.34 19.28 -6.49
N SER A 220 6.12 18.20 -6.33
CA SER A 220 5.63 16.87 -5.93
C SER A 220 4.78 16.86 -4.66
N ARG A 221 5.07 17.71 -3.67
CA ARG A 221 4.26 17.79 -2.44
C ARG A 221 2.87 18.37 -2.69
N ILE A 222 2.80 19.46 -3.44
CA ILE A 222 1.52 20.11 -3.80
C ILE A 222 0.74 19.18 -4.73
N ALA A 223 1.42 18.56 -5.69
CA ALA A 223 0.84 17.57 -6.58
C ALA A 223 0.21 16.38 -5.81
N ALA A 224 0.91 15.83 -4.81
CA ALA A 224 0.37 14.79 -3.94
C ALA A 224 -0.85 15.26 -3.13
N LEU A 225 -0.83 16.48 -2.60
CA LEU A 225 -1.96 17.07 -1.89
C LEU A 225 -3.18 17.24 -2.82
N ILE A 226 -2.98 17.74 -4.04
CA ILE A 226 -4.04 17.88 -5.05
C ILE A 226 -4.64 16.51 -5.39
N CYS A 227 -3.79 15.51 -5.66
CA CYS A 227 -4.26 14.14 -5.91
C CYS A 227 -5.12 13.64 -4.75
N TRP A 228 -4.61 13.73 -3.53
CA TRP A 228 -5.32 13.24 -2.35
C TRP A 228 -6.66 13.97 -2.12
N LEU A 229 -6.68 15.31 -2.19
CA LEU A 229 -7.91 16.10 -1.99
C LEU A 229 -8.98 15.81 -3.04
N CYS A 230 -8.60 15.76 -4.33
CA CYS A 230 -9.54 15.48 -5.42
C CYS A 230 -10.07 14.05 -5.30
N TYR A 231 -9.19 13.08 -5.02
CA TYR A 231 -9.57 11.68 -4.91
C TYR A 231 -10.46 11.40 -3.69
N LEU A 232 -10.15 12.02 -2.53
CA LEU A 232 -10.98 11.95 -1.33
C LEU A 232 -12.38 12.51 -1.62
N SER A 233 -12.44 13.64 -2.32
CA SER A 233 -13.72 14.30 -2.65
C SER A 233 -14.61 13.42 -3.52
N LEU A 234 -14.04 12.83 -4.57
CA LEU A 234 -14.75 11.92 -5.48
C LEU A 234 -15.16 10.62 -4.80
N THR A 235 -14.27 10.04 -3.98
CA THR A 235 -14.56 8.83 -3.19
C THR A 235 -15.69 9.08 -2.19
N GLY A 236 -15.72 10.27 -1.58
CA GLY A 236 -16.76 10.66 -0.63
C GLY A 236 -18.17 10.75 -1.24
N VAL A 237 -18.29 11.07 -2.54
CA VAL A 237 -19.60 11.25 -3.19
C VAL A 237 -19.99 10.15 -4.17
N GLY A 238 -19.04 9.31 -4.60
CA GLY A 238 -19.27 8.28 -5.62
C GLY A 238 -20.06 7.06 -5.17
N GLY A 239 -20.48 7.00 -3.90
CA GLY A 239 -21.35 5.97 -3.36
C GLY A 239 -20.83 4.55 -3.61
N VAL A 240 -21.72 3.64 -4.00
CA VAL A 240 -21.39 2.23 -4.28
C VAL A 240 -20.27 2.06 -5.31
N PHE A 241 -20.10 3.02 -6.23
CA PHE A 241 -19.09 2.96 -7.29
C PHE A 241 -17.68 3.39 -6.86
N MET A 242 -17.48 3.80 -5.59
CA MET A 242 -16.17 4.23 -5.05
C MET A 242 -15.82 3.57 -3.70
N GLN A 243 -16.57 2.56 -3.24
CA GLN A 243 -16.37 1.93 -1.92
C GLN A 243 -15.49 0.67 -1.95
N TYR A 244 -14.41 0.68 -2.73
CA TYR A 244 -13.51 -0.48 -2.85
C TYR A 244 -12.24 -0.33 -2.00
N GLN A 245 -11.64 -1.44 -1.58
CA GLN A 245 -10.47 -1.41 -0.68
C GLN A 245 -9.24 -0.69 -1.27
N TRP A 246 -9.07 -0.73 -2.60
CA TRP A 246 -7.97 -0.03 -3.28
C TRP A 246 -8.12 1.49 -3.28
N GLU A 247 -9.36 2.00 -3.19
CA GLU A 247 -9.65 3.43 -3.06
C GLU A 247 -9.10 3.94 -1.72
N GLY A 248 -9.43 3.22 -0.63
CA GLY A 248 -8.90 3.50 0.71
C GLY A 248 -7.37 3.36 0.79
N LEU A 249 -6.79 2.32 0.18
CA LEU A 249 -5.34 2.15 0.12
C LEU A 249 -4.65 3.30 -0.63
N LEU A 250 -5.22 3.75 -1.75
CA LEU A 250 -4.68 4.86 -2.54
C LEU A 250 -4.77 6.18 -1.77
N LEU A 251 -5.83 6.40 -0.98
CA LEU A 251 -5.97 7.57 -0.10
C LEU A 251 -4.95 7.56 1.05
N GLU A 252 -4.75 6.42 1.73
CA GLU A 252 -3.70 6.29 2.75
C GLU A 252 -2.31 6.54 2.17
N ALA A 253 -1.99 5.92 1.03
CA ALA A 253 -0.71 6.12 0.35
C ALA A 253 -0.55 7.58 -0.14
N GLY A 254 -1.58 8.15 -0.77
CA GLY A 254 -1.56 9.54 -1.26
C GLY A 254 -1.35 10.56 -0.15
N PHE A 255 -1.99 10.37 1.00
CA PHE A 255 -1.80 11.24 2.16
C PHE A 255 -0.36 11.17 2.70
N LEU A 256 0.17 9.96 2.89
CA LEU A 256 1.55 9.78 3.32
C LEU A 256 2.57 10.36 2.32
N ALA A 257 2.21 10.45 1.03
CA ALA A 257 3.06 11.02 -0.01
C ALA A 257 3.32 12.51 0.19
N ILE A 258 2.39 13.25 0.82
CA ILE A 258 2.57 14.67 1.15
C ILE A 258 3.80 14.87 2.05
N PHE A 259 4.04 13.92 2.97
CA PHE A 259 5.14 13.96 3.92
C PHE A 259 6.44 13.33 3.40
N LEU A 260 6.33 12.43 2.42
CA LEU A 260 7.47 11.85 1.72
C LEU A 260 8.03 12.79 0.65
N ALA A 261 7.15 13.50 -0.05
CA ALA A 261 7.49 14.32 -1.20
C ALA A 261 8.31 15.57 -0.82
N PRO A 262 9.31 15.93 -1.63
CA PRO A 262 10.14 17.10 -1.39
C PRO A 262 9.36 18.40 -1.67
N ASN A 263 9.67 19.45 -0.90
CA ASN A 263 9.20 20.81 -1.19
C ASN A 263 10.11 21.49 -2.21
N LYS A 264 10.13 20.99 -3.45
CA LYS A 264 10.93 21.54 -4.54
C LYS A 264 10.04 21.69 -5.77
N PHE A 265 10.33 22.72 -6.57
CA PHE A 265 9.65 22.95 -7.84
C PHE A 265 9.87 21.80 -8.83
N TRP A 266 11.11 21.31 -8.94
CA TRP A 266 11.44 20.12 -9.72
C TRP A 266 12.31 19.15 -8.91
N ALA A 267 11.88 17.90 -8.80
CA ALA A 267 12.59 16.84 -8.09
C ALA A 267 13.21 15.85 -9.09
N SER A 268 14.46 16.10 -9.49
CA SER A 268 15.24 15.13 -10.27
C SER A 268 15.79 14.01 -9.39
N ALA A 269 16.11 12.85 -9.98
CA ALA A 269 16.70 11.74 -9.24
C ALA A 269 18.02 12.12 -8.54
N LYS A 270 18.85 12.97 -9.17
CA LYS A 270 20.13 13.45 -8.59
C LYS A 270 19.95 14.40 -7.41
N ALA A 271 18.89 15.21 -7.43
CA ALA A 271 18.68 16.28 -6.46
C ALA A 271 17.53 15.97 -5.46
N HIS A 272 17.05 14.72 -5.43
CA HIS A 272 16.01 14.30 -4.50
C HIS A 272 16.56 14.27 -3.07
N PRO A 273 16.01 15.07 -2.14
CA PRO A 273 16.51 15.10 -0.77
C PRO A 273 16.25 13.78 -0.04
N ALA A 274 16.96 13.55 1.07
CA ALA A 274 16.67 12.43 1.95
C ALA A 274 15.20 12.47 2.41
N PRO A 275 14.42 11.40 2.23
CA PRO A 275 13.10 11.32 2.82
C PRO A 275 13.20 11.14 4.35
N SER A 276 12.12 11.47 5.05
CA SER A 276 11.98 11.15 6.47
C SER A 276 11.95 9.63 6.68
N ARG A 277 12.77 9.12 7.62
CA ARG A 277 12.72 7.70 8.02
C ARG A 277 11.37 7.32 8.62
N ILE A 278 10.70 8.26 9.27
CA ILE A 278 9.34 8.06 9.81
C ILE A 278 8.36 7.84 8.65
N ALA A 279 8.42 8.64 7.59
CA ALA A 279 7.55 8.47 6.43
C ALA A 279 7.78 7.10 5.76
N ILE A 280 9.04 6.70 5.56
CA ILE A 280 9.38 5.36 5.03
C ILE A 280 8.84 4.25 5.93
N PHE A 281 8.96 4.40 7.25
CA PHE A 281 8.38 3.43 8.20
C PHE A 281 6.85 3.38 8.11
N LEU A 282 6.17 4.52 7.99
CA LEU A 282 4.71 4.56 7.87
C LEU A 282 4.20 3.83 6.63
N TYR A 283 4.90 3.93 5.51
CA TYR A 283 4.58 3.13 4.32
C TYR A 283 4.83 1.63 4.51
N ARG A 284 5.89 1.26 5.24
CA ARG A 284 6.14 -0.15 5.59
C ARG A 284 5.07 -0.68 6.53
N TRP A 285 4.64 0.15 7.48
CA TRP A 285 3.52 -0.15 8.35
C TRP A 285 2.21 -0.32 7.56
N LEU A 286 1.94 0.56 6.59
CA LEU A 286 0.80 0.44 5.68
C LEU A 286 0.85 -0.88 4.88
N LEU A 287 1.99 -1.21 4.28
CA LEU A 287 2.18 -2.46 3.53
C LEU A 287 2.04 -3.68 4.44
N PHE A 288 2.62 -3.65 5.64
CA PHE A 288 2.45 -4.70 6.63
C PHE A 288 0.97 -4.89 6.99
N ARG A 289 0.26 -3.81 7.32
CA ARG A 289 -1.19 -3.86 7.60
C ARG A 289 -1.96 -4.47 6.46
N LEU A 290 -1.71 -4.04 5.23
CA LEU A 290 -2.37 -4.56 4.05
C LEU A 290 -2.19 -6.08 3.92
N MET A 291 -0.94 -6.56 3.94
CA MET A 291 -0.64 -7.98 3.73
C MET A 291 -1.12 -8.84 4.90
N PHE A 292 -0.82 -8.41 6.12
CA PHE A 292 -1.15 -9.16 7.33
C PHE A 292 -2.66 -9.20 7.58
N ALA A 293 -3.36 -8.06 7.50
CA ALA A 293 -4.81 -8.03 7.67
C ALA A 293 -5.53 -8.85 6.60
N SER A 294 -5.05 -8.84 5.35
CA SER A 294 -5.63 -9.66 4.28
C SER A 294 -5.55 -11.15 4.57
N GLY A 295 -4.47 -11.63 5.19
CA GLY A 295 -4.35 -13.04 5.62
C GLY A 295 -5.19 -13.34 6.86
N VAL A 296 -5.16 -12.46 7.86
CA VAL A 296 -5.93 -12.63 9.11
C VAL A 296 -7.43 -12.64 8.82
N ALA A 297 -7.91 -11.73 7.96
CA ALA A 297 -9.33 -11.64 7.63
C ALA A 297 -9.87 -12.94 7.00
N LYS A 298 -9.06 -13.66 6.22
CA LYS A 298 -9.43 -14.97 5.65
C LYS A 298 -9.57 -16.06 6.71
N LEU A 299 -8.74 -16.04 7.75
CA LEU A 299 -8.83 -17.01 8.85
C LEU A 299 -9.93 -16.63 9.86
N ALA A 300 -10.10 -15.33 10.10
CA ALA A 300 -11.04 -14.78 11.07
C ALA A 300 -12.49 -14.73 10.53
N SER A 301 -12.70 -14.82 9.22
CA SER A 301 -14.05 -14.86 8.62
C SER A 301 -14.88 -16.08 9.02
N GLY A 302 -14.21 -17.16 9.45
CA GLY A 302 -14.86 -18.44 9.74
C GLY A 302 -15.18 -19.28 8.50
N ASP A 303 -14.74 -18.86 7.32
CA ASP A 303 -14.97 -19.59 6.06
C ASP A 303 -14.15 -20.90 6.01
N ASP A 304 -14.85 -22.02 5.83
CA ASP A 304 -14.23 -23.35 5.82
C ASP A 304 -13.28 -23.56 4.64
N THR A 305 -13.50 -22.88 3.51
CA THR A 305 -12.65 -23.04 2.31
C THR A 305 -11.24 -22.49 2.51
N TRP A 306 -11.09 -21.48 3.40
CA TRP A 306 -9.78 -20.99 3.80
C TRP A 306 -9.10 -21.94 4.78
N ARG A 307 -9.87 -22.58 5.67
CA ARG A 307 -9.37 -23.50 6.71
C ARG A 307 -8.92 -24.86 6.14
N ASP A 308 -9.61 -25.37 5.12
CA ASP A 308 -9.27 -26.62 4.44
C ASP A 308 -8.35 -26.42 3.21
N PHE A 309 -7.89 -25.18 2.99
CA PHE A 309 -7.03 -24.74 1.90
C PHE A 309 -7.64 -24.89 0.49
N SER A 310 -8.95 -25.12 0.36
CA SER A 310 -9.65 -25.33 -0.91
C SER A 310 -10.08 -24.04 -1.62
N ALA A 311 -9.94 -22.87 -0.99
CA ALA A 311 -10.39 -21.58 -1.49
C ALA A 311 -9.99 -21.27 -2.96
N LEU A 312 -8.75 -21.57 -3.36
CA LEU A 312 -8.28 -21.33 -4.73
C LEU A 312 -8.92 -22.23 -5.80
N LYS A 313 -9.61 -23.30 -5.40
CA LYS A 313 -10.46 -24.08 -6.33
C LYS A 313 -11.59 -23.24 -6.91
N TYR A 314 -12.12 -22.31 -6.12
CA TYR A 314 -13.24 -21.46 -6.52
C TYR A 314 -12.76 -20.10 -7.03
N HIS A 315 -11.77 -19.52 -6.34
CA HIS A 315 -11.37 -18.13 -6.51
C HIS A 315 -11.13 -17.69 -7.96
N PHE A 316 -10.41 -18.49 -8.76
CA PHE A 316 -10.06 -18.12 -10.12
C PHE A 316 -11.28 -17.97 -11.04
N GLU A 317 -12.33 -18.75 -10.81
CA GLU A 317 -13.59 -18.67 -11.56
C GLU A 317 -14.51 -17.58 -10.99
N THR A 318 -14.63 -17.53 -9.66
CA THR A 318 -15.66 -16.73 -9.00
C THR A 318 -15.28 -15.27 -8.76
N GLN A 319 -14.00 -14.92 -8.92
CA GLN A 319 -13.53 -13.54 -8.84
C GLN A 319 -14.25 -12.60 -9.84
N PRO A 320 -14.35 -11.29 -9.57
CA PRO A 320 -15.18 -10.37 -10.35
C PRO A 320 -14.88 -10.38 -11.86
N LEU A 321 -13.61 -10.16 -12.23
CA LEU A 321 -13.17 -10.13 -13.62
C LEU A 321 -11.89 -10.98 -13.78
N PRO A 322 -12.01 -12.29 -14.04
CA PRO A 322 -10.86 -13.16 -14.26
C PRO A 322 -10.17 -12.83 -15.58
N THR A 323 -8.94 -13.30 -15.73
CA THR A 323 -8.21 -13.28 -17.00
C THR A 323 -8.25 -14.65 -17.66
N TRP A 324 -7.86 -14.73 -18.92
CA TRP A 324 -7.68 -16.02 -19.60
C TRP A 324 -6.61 -16.90 -18.93
N ILE A 325 -5.62 -16.32 -18.22
CA ILE A 325 -4.69 -17.09 -17.40
C ILE A 325 -5.40 -17.66 -16.17
N GLY A 326 -6.34 -16.90 -15.59
CA GLY A 326 -7.20 -17.38 -14.51
C GLY A 326 -7.94 -18.67 -14.87
N TRP A 327 -8.41 -18.78 -16.13
CA TRP A 327 -9.00 -20.04 -16.63
C TRP A 327 -7.99 -21.20 -16.57
N TYR A 328 -6.75 -21.02 -17.03
CA TYR A 328 -5.73 -22.08 -16.95
C TYR A 328 -5.34 -22.40 -15.50
N ALA A 329 -5.23 -21.39 -14.63
CA ALA A 329 -4.94 -21.58 -13.22
C ALA A 329 -6.04 -22.40 -12.52
N HIS A 330 -7.31 -22.19 -12.89
CA HIS A 330 -8.44 -22.96 -12.38
C HIS A 330 -8.38 -24.45 -12.74
N GLN A 331 -7.76 -24.81 -13.86
CA GLN A 331 -7.63 -26.22 -14.29
C GLN A 331 -6.52 -26.99 -13.56
N LEU A 332 -5.74 -26.34 -12.68
CA LEU A 332 -4.65 -27.01 -11.98
C LEU A 332 -5.19 -28.08 -11.02
N PRO A 333 -4.44 -29.18 -10.79
CA PRO A 333 -4.84 -30.21 -9.84
C PRO A 333 -5.07 -29.63 -8.44
N ASN A 334 -6.07 -30.16 -7.74
CA ASN A 334 -6.47 -29.70 -6.40
C ASN A 334 -5.30 -29.59 -5.40
N VAL A 335 -4.33 -30.51 -5.46
CA VAL A 335 -3.15 -30.50 -4.59
C VAL A 335 -2.29 -29.26 -4.83
N MET A 336 -2.12 -28.86 -6.09
CA MET A 336 -1.36 -27.66 -6.45
C MET A 336 -2.08 -26.38 -6.01
N LEU A 337 -3.41 -26.36 -6.13
CA LEU A 337 -4.23 -25.25 -5.65
C LEU A 337 -4.17 -25.11 -4.12
N GLN A 338 -4.26 -26.22 -3.38
CA GLN A 338 -4.09 -26.22 -1.92
C GLN A 338 -2.70 -25.75 -1.50
N PHE A 339 -1.66 -26.23 -2.18
CA PHE A 339 -0.30 -25.77 -1.94
C PHE A 339 -0.15 -24.26 -2.21
N ALA A 340 -0.73 -23.75 -3.30
CA ALA A 340 -0.75 -22.32 -3.59
C ALA A 340 -1.47 -21.51 -2.50
N THR A 341 -2.58 -22.01 -1.95
CA THR A 341 -3.28 -21.39 -0.81
C THR A 341 -2.36 -21.31 0.42
N ILE A 342 -1.62 -22.37 0.74
CA ILE A 342 -0.67 -22.40 1.86
C ILE A 342 0.46 -21.39 1.62
N VAL A 343 1.04 -21.37 0.42
CA VAL A 343 2.09 -20.40 0.05
C VAL A 343 1.59 -18.97 0.19
N MET A 344 0.37 -18.68 -0.27
CA MET A 344 -0.26 -17.37 -0.08
C MET A 344 -0.34 -17.01 1.42
N PHE A 345 -0.80 -17.93 2.29
CA PHE A 345 -0.84 -17.67 3.74
C PHE A 345 0.54 -17.45 4.35
N VAL A 346 1.56 -18.22 3.94
CA VAL A 346 2.94 -18.00 4.38
C VAL A 346 3.42 -16.60 3.98
N ILE A 347 3.04 -16.11 2.80
CA ILE A 347 3.40 -14.77 2.33
C ILE A 347 2.64 -13.68 3.11
N GLU A 348 1.31 -13.79 3.22
CA GLU A 348 0.46 -12.80 3.87
C GLU A 348 0.70 -12.72 5.39
N LEU A 349 0.91 -13.85 6.07
CA LEU A 349 1.04 -13.94 7.52
C LEU A 349 2.48 -14.03 8.01
N GLY A 350 3.34 -14.82 7.34
CA GLY A 350 4.71 -15.03 7.78
C GLY A 350 5.68 -14.00 7.22
N VAL A 351 5.76 -13.91 5.89
CA VAL A 351 6.69 -13.01 5.18
C VAL A 351 6.38 -11.54 5.49
N SER A 352 5.12 -11.18 5.74
CA SER A 352 4.76 -9.80 6.07
C SER A 352 5.51 -9.26 7.29
N PHE A 353 5.83 -10.08 8.32
CA PHE A 353 6.65 -9.62 9.45
C PHE A 353 8.06 -9.18 9.03
N LEU A 354 8.61 -9.76 7.97
CA LEU A 354 9.92 -9.39 7.44
C LEU A 354 9.94 -7.94 6.90
N ILE A 355 8.79 -7.34 6.60
CA ILE A 355 8.66 -5.92 6.20
C ILE A 355 9.19 -4.98 7.29
N LEU A 356 8.93 -5.32 8.56
CA LEU A 356 9.29 -4.53 9.73
C LEU A 356 10.68 -4.88 10.28
N MET A 357 11.30 -5.95 9.76
CA MET A 357 12.60 -6.42 10.18
C MET A 357 13.77 -5.58 9.59
N PRO A 358 15.01 -5.83 10.07
CA PRO A 358 16.21 -5.19 9.54
C PRO A 358 16.42 -5.41 8.03
N ARG A 359 17.42 -4.71 7.49
CA ARG A 359 17.66 -4.54 6.04
C ARG A 359 17.54 -5.85 5.25
N ARG A 360 18.22 -6.92 5.66
CA ARG A 360 18.33 -8.14 4.86
C ARG A 360 16.99 -8.85 4.74
N GLN A 361 16.30 -9.05 5.85
CA GLN A 361 14.98 -9.69 5.92
C GLN A 361 13.96 -8.90 5.10
N ARG A 362 14.01 -7.55 5.21
CA ARG A 362 13.15 -6.67 4.43
C ARG A 362 13.36 -6.81 2.92
N LEU A 363 14.62 -6.93 2.47
CA LEU A 363 14.92 -7.21 1.07
C LEU A 363 14.44 -8.60 0.64
N TRP A 364 14.45 -9.58 1.54
CA TRP A 364 13.95 -10.93 1.25
C TRP A 364 12.42 -10.93 1.13
N ALA A 365 11.72 -10.10 1.89
CA ALA A 365 10.27 -9.93 1.80
C ALA A 365 9.82 -9.41 0.43
N PHE A 366 10.62 -8.57 -0.22
CA PHE A 366 10.30 -7.95 -1.50
C PHE A 366 9.90 -8.96 -2.58
N TYR A 367 10.67 -10.03 -2.76
CA TYR A 367 10.47 -11.00 -3.83
C TYR A 367 9.15 -11.77 -3.75
N PRO A 368 8.81 -12.48 -2.66
CA PRO A 368 7.54 -13.18 -2.53
C PRO A 368 6.34 -12.22 -2.53
N LEU A 369 6.45 -11.03 -1.95
CA LEU A 369 5.36 -10.05 -1.97
C LEU A 369 5.07 -9.57 -3.40
N VAL A 370 6.09 -9.18 -4.16
CA VAL A 370 5.92 -8.80 -5.57
C VAL A 370 5.45 -9.99 -6.41
N GLY A 371 6.02 -11.18 -6.19
CA GLY A 371 5.63 -12.41 -6.89
C GLY A 371 4.15 -12.74 -6.69
N LEU A 372 3.65 -12.63 -5.45
CA LEU A 372 2.23 -12.81 -5.15
C LEU A 372 1.37 -11.78 -5.89
N GLN A 373 1.74 -10.50 -5.87
CA GLN A 373 0.97 -9.46 -6.57
C GLN A 373 0.96 -9.63 -8.09
N VAL A 374 2.08 -10.06 -8.68
CA VAL A 374 2.17 -10.37 -10.11
C VAL A 374 1.29 -11.57 -10.44
N PHE A 375 1.31 -12.63 -9.63
CA PHE A 375 0.46 -13.80 -9.86
C PHE A 375 -1.04 -13.42 -9.80
N ILE A 376 -1.45 -12.68 -8.78
CA ILE A 376 -2.83 -12.19 -8.64
C ILE A 376 -3.24 -11.36 -9.86
N PHE A 377 -2.39 -10.42 -10.29
CA PHE A 377 -2.61 -9.61 -11.50
C PHE A 377 -2.75 -10.47 -12.77
N LEU A 378 -1.91 -11.50 -12.91
CA LEU A 378 -1.95 -12.36 -14.08
C LEU A 378 -3.25 -13.15 -14.15
N THR A 379 -3.82 -13.55 -13.03
CA THR A 379 -5.03 -14.39 -12.97
C THR A 379 -6.34 -13.61 -12.84
N GLY A 380 -6.30 -12.33 -12.46
CA GLY A 380 -7.47 -11.53 -12.13
C GLY A 380 -7.27 -10.02 -12.28
N ASN A 381 -8.33 -9.30 -12.64
CA ASN A 381 -8.28 -7.86 -12.89
C ASN A 381 -8.67 -7.05 -11.65
N TYR A 382 -7.71 -6.72 -10.79
CA TYR A 382 -7.93 -5.88 -9.59
C TYR A 382 -7.54 -4.42 -9.80
N THR A 383 -7.95 -3.84 -10.94
CA THR A 383 -7.76 -2.42 -11.23
C THR A 383 -6.28 -2.01 -11.07
N TYR A 384 -5.98 -0.96 -10.32
CA TYR A 384 -4.62 -0.52 -9.98
C TYR A 384 -4.11 -1.10 -8.64
N PHE A 385 -4.85 -1.98 -7.96
CA PHE A 385 -4.51 -2.50 -6.62
C PHE A 385 -3.16 -3.22 -6.57
N ASN A 386 -2.92 -4.16 -7.51
CA ASN A 386 -1.66 -4.92 -7.53
C ASN A 386 -0.47 -3.99 -7.83
N TYR A 387 -0.63 -3.06 -8.76
CA TYR A 387 0.38 -2.06 -9.08
C TYR A 387 0.72 -1.17 -7.89
N LEU A 388 -0.29 -0.73 -7.13
CA LEU A 388 -0.10 0.04 -5.91
C LEU A 388 0.63 -0.76 -4.84
N THR A 389 0.28 -2.02 -4.64
CA THR A 389 0.94 -2.89 -3.68
C THR A 389 2.39 -3.17 -4.07
N ILE A 390 2.68 -3.37 -5.37
CA ILE A 390 4.05 -3.50 -5.89
C ILE A 390 4.83 -2.19 -5.70
N ALA A 391 4.21 -1.03 -5.95
CA ALA A 391 4.82 0.26 -5.69
C ALA A 391 5.19 0.42 -4.21
N LEU A 392 4.30 0.05 -3.28
CA LEU A 392 4.61 0.03 -1.84
C LEU A 392 5.80 -0.89 -1.52
N CYS A 393 5.91 -2.04 -2.17
CA CYS A 393 7.05 -2.95 -2.00
C CYS A 393 8.39 -2.31 -2.40
N LEU A 394 8.43 -1.29 -3.28
CA LEU A 394 9.67 -0.58 -3.60
C LEU A 394 10.32 0.04 -2.35
N LEU A 395 9.53 0.46 -1.36
CA LEU A 395 10.01 1.07 -0.12
C LEU A 395 10.65 0.05 0.86
N LEU A 396 10.63 -1.24 0.50
CA LEU A 396 11.43 -2.29 1.15
C LEU A 396 12.88 -2.28 0.67
N LEU A 397 13.13 -1.79 -0.55
CA LEU A 397 14.46 -1.65 -1.12
C LEU A 397 15.18 -0.42 -0.57
N ASP A 398 16.51 -0.39 -0.71
CA ASP A 398 17.32 0.80 -0.48
C ASP A 398 18.10 1.20 -1.75
N ASP A 399 18.63 2.41 -1.76
CA ASP A 399 19.31 2.96 -2.92
C ASP A 399 20.52 2.10 -3.32
N GLN A 400 21.23 1.49 -2.36
CA GLN A 400 22.36 0.61 -2.64
C GLN A 400 21.92 -0.62 -3.43
N PHE A 401 20.80 -1.25 -3.03
CA PHE A 401 20.23 -2.37 -3.75
C PHE A 401 19.86 -1.98 -5.18
N LEU A 402 19.14 -0.87 -5.37
CA LEU A 402 18.75 -0.40 -6.72
C LEU A 402 19.98 -0.12 -7.60
N LEU A 403 20.99 0.58 -7.08
CA LEU A 403 22.21 0.91 -7.82
C LEU A 403 23.04 -0.33 -8.18
N SER A 404 23.02 -1.35 -7.32
CA SER A 404 23.75 -2.60 -7.55
C SER A 404 23.13 -3.44 -8.67
N LYS A 405 21.80 -3.46 -8.78
CA LYS A 405 21.06 -4.32 -9.72
C LYS A 405 20.69 -3.64 -11.03
N LEU A 406 20.43 -2.33 -11.03
CA LEU A 406 19.92 -1.61 -12.20
C LEU A 406 20.96 -0.62 -12.73
N VAL A 407 21.66 -1.01 -13.78
CA VAL A 407 22.76 -0.24 -14.40
C VAL A 407 22.33 1.17 -14.80
N VAL A 408 21.08 1.34 -15.28
CA VAL A 408 20.48 2.62 -15.67
C VAL A 408 20.52 3.66 -14.54
N PHE A 409 20.52 3.20 -13.28
CA PHE A 409 20.50 4.07 -12.11
C PHE A 409 21.89 4.44 -11.58
N ARG A 410 22.98 3.79 -12.01
CA ARG A 410 24.35 4.05 -11.50
C ARG A 410 24.80 5.50 -11.66
N ARG A 411 24.35 6.17 -12.72
CA ARG A 411 24.59 7.61 -13.00
C ARG A 411 23.88 8.57 -12.03
N PHE A 412 23.04 8.07 -11.14
CA PHE A 412 22.25 8.82 -10.16
C PHE A 412 22.68 8.51 -8.72
N SER A 413 23.92 8.04 -8.52
CA SER A 413 24.48 7.76 -7.19
C SER A 413 24.30 9.00 -6.29
N PRO A 414 23.47 8.92 -5.23
CA PRO A 414 23.24 10.05 -4.37
C PRO A 414 24.52 10.36 -3.58
N PRO A 415 24.77 11.62 -3.22
CA PRO A 415 25.89 11.96 -2.35
C PRO A 415 25.79 11.20 -1.02
N VAL A 416 26.95 10.78 -0.50
CA VAL A 416 27.06 10.10 0.80
C VAL A 416 26.40 10.98 1.87
N GLN A 417 25.35 10.46 2.50
CA GLN A 417 24.65 11.18 3.55
C GLN A 417 25.21 10.86 4.92
N TYR A 418 25.68 11.90 5.59
CA TYR A 418 26.03 11.88 7.00
C TYR A 418 24.77 11.85 7.86
N PHE A 419 24.82 11.17 9.00
CA PHE A 419 23.77 11.24 10.00
C PHE A 419 23.58 12.70 10.43
N LYS A 420 22.38 13.24 10.27
CA LYS A 420 22.01 14.56 10.75
C LYS A 420 20.85 14.40 11.72
N PHE A 421 21.12 14.55 13.01
CA PHE A 421 20.06 14.63 14.00
C PHE A 421 19.29 15.94 13.81
N ARG A 422 18.00 15.85 13.50
CA ARG A 422 17.10 17.01 13.53
C ARG A 422 16.39 17.02 14.88
N ALA A 423 16.42 18.17 15.55
CA ALA A 423 15.80 18.31 16.85
C ALA A 423 14.29 17.97 16.80
N PRO A 424 13.75 17.25 17.81
CA PRO A 424 12.43 16.61 17.75
C PRO A 424 11.26 17.58 17.54
N TRP A 425 11.32 18.76 18.13
CA TRP A 425 10.33 19.85 17.96
C TRP A 425 10.08 20.31 16.51
N LYS A 426 11.05 20.19 15.59
CA LYS A 426 10.86 20.54 14.17
C LYS A 426 10.15 19.43 13.37
N GLY A 427 9.78 18.31 14.01
CA GLY A 427 9.16 17.13 13.40
C GLY A 427 7.86 16.67 14.05
N TRP A 428 7.24 17.48 14.92
CA TRP A 428 6.07 17.11 15.71
C TRP A 428 4.92 16.55 14.85
N ALA A 429 4.63 17.15 13.69
CA ALA A 429 3.58 16.65 12.79
C ALA A 429 3.83 15.20 12.33
N LEU A 430 5.06 14.87 11.93
CA LEU A 430 5.44 13.50 11.53
C LEU A 430 5.42 12.53 12.72
N GLN A 431 5.77 12.99 13.92
CA GLN A 431 5.71 12.18 15.13
C GLN A 431 4.27 11.90 15.55
N THR A 432 3.40 12.90 15.50
CA THR A 432 1.96 12.74 15.71
C THR A 432 1.37 11.77 14.69
N LEU A 433 1.70 11.92 13.41
CA LEU A 433 1.29 10.98 12.37
C LEU A 433 1.78 9.55 12.64
N LEU A 434 3.04 9.39 13.06
CA LEU A 434 3.58 8.10 13.45
C LEU A 434 2.71 7.45 14.53
N VAL A 435 2.42 8.19 15.61
CA VAL A 435 1.60 7.69 16.72
C VAL A 435 0.19 7.34 16.24
N VAL A 436 -0.48 8.24 15.51
CA VAL A 436 -1.86 8.04 15.04
C VAL A 436 -1.97 6.85 14.10
N PHE A 437 -1.10 6.74 13.09
CA PHE A 437 -1.15 5.65 12.11
C PHE A 437 -0.73 4.31 12.70
N VAL A 438 0.25 4.29 13.60
CA VAL A 438 0.65 3.04 14.26
C VAL A 438 -0.43 2.58 15.21
N LEU A 439 -0.89 3.42 16.14
CA LEU A 439 -1.92 3.01 17.10
C LEU A 439 -3.25 2.71 16.42
N GLY A 440 -3.70 3.59 15.53
CA GLY A 440 -4.96 3.38 14.83
C GLY A 440 -4.91 2.23 13.84
N GLY A 441 -3.77 2.07 13.16
CA GLY A 441 -3.52 0.90 12.34
C GLY A 441 -3.54 -0.40 13.14
N SER A 442 -2.96 -0.42 14.34
CA SER A 442 -2.99 -1.56 15.24
C SER A 442 -4.40 -1.87 15.71
N VAL A 443 -5.22 -0.86 16.03
CA VAL A 443 -6.62 -1.10 16.40
C VAL A 443 -7.43 -1.66 15.25
N ARG A 444 -7.22 -1.22 14.00
CA ARG A 444 -7.82 -1.87 12.83
C ARG A 444 -7.39 -3.33 12.66
N LEU A 445 -6.14 -3.66 12.96
CA LEU A 445 -5.68 -5.04 12.98
C LEU A 445 -6.40 -5.85 14.05
N LEU A 446 -6.48 -5.35 15.29
CA LEU A 446 -7.21 -6.02 16.38
C LEU A 446 -8.70 -6.23 16.03
N GLN A 447 -9.34 -5.26 15.38
CA GLN A 447 -10.71 -5.41 14.87
C GLN A 447 -10.83 -6.52 13.82
N THR A 448 -9.79 -6.76 13.03
CA THR A 448 -9.78 -7.88 12.06
C THR A 448 -9.74 -9.24 12.75
N PHE A 449 -9.22 -9.31 13.98
CA PHE A 449 -9.33 -10.49 14.86
C PHE A 449 -10.69 -10.60 15.58
N GLY A 450 -11.66 -9.72 15.29
CA GLY A 450 -12.95 -9.68 15.98
C GLY A 450 -12.90 -9.03 17.36
N MET A 451 -11.78 -8.40 17.74
CA MET A 451 -11.66 -7.71 19.02
C MET A 451 -12.39 -6.37 19.00
N GLN A 452 -13.08 -6.05 20.09
CA GLN A 452 -13.75 -4.76 20.26
C GLN A 452 -12.73 -3.62 20.34
N SER A 453 -13.13 -2.43 19.85
CA SER A 453 -12.29 -1.24 19.92
C SER A 453 -12.11 -0.80 21.38
N PRO A 454 -10.91 -0.32 21.77
CA PRO A 454 -10.70 0.27 23.09
C PRO A 454 -11.64 1.46 23.33
N GLU A 455 -12.39 1.46 24.43
CA GLU A 455 -13.30 2.53 24.84
C GLU A 455 -12.54 3.71 25.50
N TYR A 456 -11.58 4.30 24.79
CA TYR A 456 -10.86 5.49 25.27
C TYR A 456 -11.23 6.73 24.44
N PRO A 457 -11.96 7.71 24.98
CA PRO A 457 -12.59 8.79 24.19
C PRO A 457 -11.65 9.65 23.33
N PRO A 458 -10.45 10.06 23.80
CA PRO A 458 -9.52 10.81 22.96
C PRO A 458 -9.04 10.00 21.75
N PHE A 459 -8.84 8.69 21.95
CA PHE A 459 -8.34 7.80 20.91
C PHE A 459 -9.44 7.44 19.90
N SER A 460 -10.65 7.14 20.36
CA SER A 460 -11.80 6.89 19.47
C SER A 460 -12.13 8.10 18.60
N THR A 461 -12.02 9.32 19.14
CA THR A 461 -12.20 10.56 18.38
C THR A 461 -11.20 10.65 17.22
N ILE A 462 -9.90 10.44 17.48
CA ILE A 462 -8.86 10.46 16.44
C ILE A 462 -9.13 9.41 15.36
N LEU A 463 -9.55 8.20 15.73
CA LEU A 463 -9.89 7.16 14.76
C LEU A 463 -11.09 7.54 13.91
N THR A 464 -12.15 8.11 14.50
CA THR A 464 -13.31 8.60 13.77
C THR A 464 -12.90 9.66 12.75
N TRP A 465 -12.05 10.61 13.13
CA TRP A 465 -11.50 11.61 12.20
C TRP A 465 -10.70 10.98 11.07
N ALA A 466 -9.79 10.06 11.39
CA ALA A 466 -9.00 9.36 10.38
C ALA A 466 -9.90 8.56 9.43
N ASN A 467 -10.98 7.96 9.91
CA ASN A 467 -11.93 7.20 9.08
C ASN A 467 -12.70 8.10 8.11
N ARG A 468 -13.16 9.29 8.55
CA ARG A 468 -13.83 10.27 7.69
C ARG A 468 -12.93 10.74 6.54
N LEU A 469 -11.62 10.75 6.76
CA LEU A 469 -10.61 11.08 5.76
C LEU A 469 -10.07 9.86 5.00
N ASN A 470 -10.62 8.66 5.24
CA ASN A 470 -10.16 7.39 4.67
C ASN A 470 -8.66 7.11 4.92
N LEU A 471 -8.15 7.45 6.11
CA LEU A 471 -6.72 7.35 6.47
C LEU A 471 -6.34 6.14 7.36
N LEU A 472 -7.29 5.28 7.73
CA LEU A 472 -7.06 4.07 8.54
C LEU A 472 -8.08 2.97 8.21
N ASN A 473 -8.03 2.46 6.98
CA ASN A 473 -8.95 1.47 6.47
C ASN A 473 -8.63 0.06 6.99
N GLY A 474 -9.61 -0.83 6.89
CA GLY A 474 -9.42 -2.27 7.05
C GLY A 474 -9.16 -2.95 5.70
N TYR A 475 -8.41 -4.04 5.71
CA TYR A 475 -8.10 -4.83 4.51
C TYR A 475 -8.47 -6.29 4.73
N GLY A 476 -9.16 -6.87 3.75
CA GLY A 476 -9.75 -8.21 3.88
C GLY A 476 -10.45 -8.64 2.60
N LEU A 477 -9.84 -8.35 1.45
CA LEU A 477 -10.39 -8.72 0.15
C LEU A 477 -10.59 -10.24 0.09
N PHE A 478 -11.79 -10.68 -0.26
CA PHE A 478 -12.19 -12.10 -0.26
C PHE A 478 -12.00 -12.81 1.10
N ALA A 479 -12.25 -12.11 2.21
CA ALA A 479 -12.25 -12.73 3.54
C ALA A 479 -13.19 -13.94 3.61
N SER A 480 -14.36 -13.86 2.97
CA SER A 480 -15.21 -15.02 2.66
C SER A 480 -15.19 -15.30 1.16
N MET A 481 -15.04 -16.58 0.82
CA MET A 481 -14.92 -17.06 -0.54
C MET A 481 -16.29 -17.21 -1.19
N THR A 482 -16.43 -16.63 -2.37
CA THR A 482 -17.57 -16.93 -3.23
C THR A 482 -17.32 -18.28 -3.91
N VAL A 483 -18.18 -19.26 -3.66
CA VAL A 483 -18.05 -20.63 -4.20
C VAL A 483 -18.88 -20.90 -5.46
N ARG A 484 -19.68 -19.93 -5.90
CA ARG A 484 -20.47 -20.00 -7.13
C ARG A 484 -20.42 -18.66 -7.85
N ARG A 485 -20.20 -18.67 -9.16
CA ARG A 485 -20.29 -17.46 -9.98
C ARG A 485 -21.72 -17.26 -10.47
N HIS A 486 -22.39 -16.24 -9.94
CA HIS A 486 -23.65 -15.76 -10.50
C HIS A 486 -23.40 -14.49 -11.30
N GLU A 487 -24.09 -14.36 -12.43
CA GLU A 487 -24.05 -13.16 -13.25
C GLU A 487 -25.47 -12.69 -13.57
N LEU A 488 -25.62 -11.38 -13.68
CA LEU A 488 -26.87 -10.74 -14.07
C LEU A 488 -26.80 -10.34 -15.55
N VAL A 489 -27.83 -10.69 -16.31
CA VAL A 489 -27.99 -10.27 -17.70
C VAL A 489 -29.24 -9.40 -17.78
N ILE A 490 -29.07 -8.18 -18.28
CA ILE A 490 -30.16 -7.23 -18.51
C ILE A 490 -30.69 -7.47 -19.93
N GLU A 491 -31.97 -7.75 -20.06
CA GLU A 491 -32.63 -8.04 -21.32
C GLU A 491 -33.78 -7.04 -21.55
N GLY A 492 -33.87 -6.50 -22.76
CA GLY A 492 -35.03 -5.72 -23.20
C GLY A 492 -35.90 -6.52 -24.16
N SER A 493 -37.16 -6.11 -24.31
CA SER A 493 -38.10 -6.66 -25.28
C SER A 493 -39.09 -5.60 -25.77
N ASN A 494 -39.61 -5.78 -26.99
CA ASN A 494 -40.68 -4.97 -27.58
C ASN A 494 -42.04 -5.70 -27.58
N ASP A 495 -42.07 -6.99 -27.28
CA ASP A 495 -43.25 -7.85 -27.37
C ASP A 495 -43.40 -8.83 -26.19
N GLU A 496 -42.48 -8.76 -25.22
CA GLU A 496 -42.35 -9.65 -24.05
C GLU A 496 -42.10 -11.13 -24.38
N LYS A 497 -41.84 -11.46 -25.66
CA LYS A 497 -41.57 -12.82 -26.12
C LYS A 497 -40.11 -12.97 -26.52
N GLU A 498 -39.61 -12.06 -27.35
CA GLU A 498 -38.21 -12.03 -27.76
C GLU A 498 -37.43 -11.10 -26.83
N TRP A 499 -36.46 -11.66 -26.09
CA TRP A 499 -35.65 -10.93 -25.12
C TRP A 499 -34.20 -10.80 -25.63
N LYS A 500 -33.71 -9.56 -25.71
CA LYS A 500 -32.37 -9.25 -26.24
C LYS A 500 -31.50 -8.62 -25.17
N ALA A 501 -30.30 -9.17 -24.99
CA ALA A 501 -29.39 -8.79 -23.91
C ALA A 501 -28.56 -7.54 -24.23
N TYR A 502 -28.51 -6.60 -23.28
CA TYR A 502 -27.48 -5.56 -23.24
C TYR A 502 -26.14 -6.19 -22.86
N ARG A 503 -25.05 -5.80 -23.52
CA ARG A 503 -23.71 -6.35 -23.22
C ARG A 503 -22.79 -5.30 -22.62
N LEU A 504 -22.23 -5.65 -21.47
CA LEU A 504 -21.18 -4.92 -20.79
C LEU A 504 -19.83 -5.23 -21.42
N PRO A 505 -18.85 -4.32 -21.32
CA PRO A 505 -17.59 -4.47 -22.05
C PRO A 505 -16.71 -5.64 -21.61
N PHE A 506 -16.78 -6.08 -20.34
CA PHE A 506 -15.84 -7.04 -19.78
C PHE A 506 -16.48 -8.23 -19.05
N GLN A 507 -17.80 -8.22 -18.84
CA GLN A 507 -18.53 -9.36 -18.28
C GLN A 507 -18.57 -10.56 -19.26
N PRO A 508 -18.62 -11.82 -18.78
CA PRO A 508 -18.53 -13.01 -19.62
C PRO A 508 -19.84 -13.34 -20.34
N GLN A 509 -20.54 -12.34 -20.88
CA GLN A 509 -21.84 -12.52 -21.53
C GLN A 509 -21.73 -13.21 -22.90
N GLU A 510 -20.57 -13.13 -23.55
CA GLU A 510 -20.20 -13.92 -24.73
C GLU A 510 -19.36 -15.13 -24.32
N LEU A 511 -19.95 -16.33 -24.42
CA LEU A 511 -19.31 -17.57 -23.91
C LEU A 511 -18.03 -17.95 -24.66
N GLY A 512 -17.91 -17.59 -25.94
CA GLY A 512 -16.73 -17.81 -26.79
C GLY A 512 -15.61 -16.79 -26.57
N ARG A 513 -15.89 -15.67 -25.90
CA ARG A 513 -14.90 -14.60 -25.69
C ARG A 513 -13.99 -14.95 -24.51
N ALA A 514 -12.68 -14.95 -24.76
CA ALA A 514 -11.69 -15.17 -23.71
C ALA A 514 -11.77 -14.04 -22.66
N PRO A 515 -11.67 -14.34 -21.35
CA PRO A 515 -11.58 -13.31 -20.33
C PRO A 515 -10.33 -12.43 -20.56
N GLY A 516 -10.50 -11.11 -20.53
CA GLY A 516 -9.46 -10.15 -20.92
C GLY A 516 -8.55 -9.67 -19.80
N PHE A 517 -7.52 -8.91 -20.17
CA PHE A 517 -6.75 -8.05 -19.26
C PHE A 517 -7.29 -6.62 -19.34
N VAL A 518 -7.91 -6.18 -18.25
CA VAL A 518 -8.58 -4.88 -18.11
C VAL A 518 -7.78 -3.96 -17.18
N ALA A 519 -7.16 -4.53 -16.15
CA ALA A 519 -6.29 -3.79 -15.25
C ALA A 519 -5.16 -3.09 -16.05
N PRO A 520 -4.86 -1.80 -15.77
CA PRO A 520 -5.22 -1.07 -14.57
C PRO A 520 -6.53 -0.24 -14.63
N HIS A 521 -7.30 -0.32 -15.72
CA HIS A 521 -8.62 0.30 -15.81
C HIS A 521 -9.61 -0.41 -14.86
N GLN A 522 -10.54 0.36 -14.29
CA GLN A 522 -11.62 -0.15 -13.46
C GLN A 522 -12.98 0.08 -14.13
N PRO A 523 -13.58 -0.95 -14.75
CA PRO A 523 -14.95 -0.86 -15.25
C PRO A 523 -15.91 -0.99 -14.06
N ARG A 524 -16.38 0.15 -13.53
CA ARG A 524 -17.10 0.18 -12.24
C ARG A 524 -18.48 -0.44 -12.34
N LEU A 525 -19.15 -0.32 -13.50
CA LEU A 525 -20.44 -0.97 -13.71
C LEU A 525 -20.28 -2.49 -13.75
N ASP A 526 -19.34 -3.03 -14.54
CA ASP A 526 -19.04 -4.46 -14.59
C ASP A 526 -18.73 -5.03 -13.20
N TRP A 527 -17.88 -4.34 -12.44
CA TRP A 527 -17.56 -4.72 -11.06
C TRP A 527 -18.79 -4.70 -10.14
N GLN A 528 -19.64 -3.67 -10.22
CA GLN A 528 -20.85 -3.59 -9.40
C GLN A 528 -21.90 -4.63 -9.78
N MET A 529 -21.97 -5.04 -11.05
CA MET A 529 -22.87 -6.12 -11.48
C MET A 529 -22.51 -7.45 -10.81
N TRP A 530 -21.22 -7.74 -10.63
CA TRP A 530 -20.77 -8.90 -9.85
C TRP A 530 -21.25 -8.86 -8.40
N PHE A 531 -21.11 -7.70 -7.73
CA PHE A 531 -21.62 -7.53 -6.35
C PHE A 531 -23.14 -7.63 -6.28
N ALA A 532 -23.87 -7.05 -7.25
CA ALA A 532 -25.32 -7.13 -7.30
C ALA A 532 -25.82 -8.57 -7.44
N ALA A 533 -25.10 -9.42 -8.17
CA ALA A 533 -25.44 -10.83 -8.35
C ALA A 533 -25.47 -11.63 -7.03
N LEU A 534 -24.80 -11.15 -5.97
CA LEU A 534 -24.79 -11.78 -4.64
C LEU A 534 -26.01 -11.42 -3.79
N GLY A 535 -26.76 -10.37 -4.16
CA GLY A 535 -27.87 -9.82 -3.38
C GLY A 535 -29.26 -10.10 -3.97
N LEU A 536 -30.23 -9.27 -3.58
CA LEU A 536 -31.60 -9.26 -4.12
C LEU A 536 -31.86 -7.93 -4.83
N PHE A 537 -32.73 -7.93 -5.84
CA PHE A 537 -32.96 -6.78 -6.73
C PHE A 537 -33.51 -5.56 -5.99
N GLU A 538 -34.37 -5.78 -4.99
CA GLU A 538 -35.03 -4.77 -4.18
C GLU A 538 -34.01 -3.91 -3.39
N ASN A 539 -32.86 -4.48 -3.06
CA ASN A 539 -31.79 -3.80 -2.34
C ASN A 539 -30.86 -3.01 -3.27
N GLN A 540 -30.96 -3.18 -4.59
CA GLN A 540 -30.07 -2.58 -5.58
C GLN A 540 -30.68 -1.33 -6.23
N LYS A 541 -30.78 -0.23 -5.47
CA LYS A 541 -31.38 1.03 -5.96
C LYS A 541 -30.73 1.56 -7.24
N TRP A 542 -29.41 1.46 -7.36
CA TRP A 542 -28.68 1.91 -8.55
C TRP A 542 -29.02 1.05 -9.78
N LEU A 543 -29.31 -0.24 -9.60
CA LEU A 543 -29.68 -1.17 -10.67
C LEU A 543 -31.14 -1.00 -11.10
N GLN A 544 -32.04 -0.70 -10.16
CA GLN A 544 -33.40 -0.26 -10.47
C GLN A 544 -33.37 1.03 -11.30
N ARG A 545 -32.54 2.01 -10.90
CA ARG A 545 -32.34 3.23 -11.67
C ARG A 545 -31.73 2.97 -13.04
N LEU A 546 -30.77 2.06 -13.15
CA LEU A 546 -30.23 1.62 -14.44
C LEU A 546 -31.34 1.07 -15.35
N SER A 547 -32.20 0.22 -14.81
CA SER A 547 -33.33 -0.36 -15.56
C SER A 547 -34.28 0.72 -16.09
N TYR A 548 -34.66 1.68 -15.23
CA TYR A 548 -35.46 2.83 -15.64
C TYR A 548 -34.78 3.67 -16.75
N ARG A 549 -33.48 3.92 -16.61
CA ARG A 549 -32.72 4.71 -17.61
C ARG A 549 -32.62 4.00 -18.96
N LEU A 550 -32.49 2.68 -18.98
CA LEU A 550 -32.50 1.89 -20.21
C LEU A 550 -33.88 1.90 -20.88
N LEU A 551 -34.97 1.81 -20.10
CA LEU A 551 -36.35 1.98 -20.59
C LEU A 551 -36.62 3.39 -21.14
N MET A 552 -35.83 4.39 -20.74
CA MET A 552 -35.88 5.75 -21.27
C MET A 552 -34.90 6.01 -22.43
N ASN A 553 -34.15 4.99 -22.87
CA ASN A 553 -33.07 5.11 -23.85
C ASN A 553 -32.04 6.21 -23.50
N ASP A 554 -31.71 6.36 -22.21
CA ASP A 554 -30.85 7.43 -21.71
C ASP A 554 -29.39 7.25 -22.20
N PRO A 555 -28.81 8.22 -22.94
CA PRO A 555 -27.48 8.08 -23.50
C PRO A 555 -26.36 7.90 -22.47
N ALA A 556 -26.51 8.44 -21.26
CA ALA A 556 -25.47 8.33 -20.22
C ALA A 556 -25.43 6.91 -19.63
N ALA A 557 -26.59 6.25 -19.52
CA ALA A 557 -26.65 4.84 -19.11
C ALA A 557 -26.20 3.91 -20.24
N LEU A 558 -26.63 4.15 -21.48
CA LEU A 558 -26.24 3.36 -22.65
C LEU A 558 -24.75 3.42 -22.94
N GLY A 559 -24.11 4.57 -22.69
CA GLY A 559 -22.66 4.74 -22.82
C GLY A 559 -21.82 3.87 -21.87
N LEU A 560 -22.43 3.19 -20.90
CA LEU A 560 -21.77 2.21 -20.03
C LEU A 560 -21.73 0.79 -20.64
N PHE A 561 -22.46 0.54 -21.73
CA PHE A 561 -22.53 -0.75 -22.40
C PHE A 561 -21.70 -0.76 -23.69
N GLU A 562 -21.15 -1.94 -24.03
CA GLU A 562 -20.48 -2.17 -25.31
C GLU A 562 -21.50 -2.39 -26.44
N PHE A 563 -22.66 -2.98 -26.12
CA PHE A 563 -23.70 -3.26 -27.11
C PHE A 563 -25.10 -2.94 -26.59
N ASN A 564 -25.83 -2.16 -27.38
CA ASN A 564 -27.26 -1.88 -27.21
C ASN A 564 -28.07 -2.65 -28.28
N PRO A 565 -28.94 -3.59 -27.89
CA PRO A 565 -29.80 -4.32 -28.82
C PRO A 565 -30.98 -3.50 -29.38
N PHE A 566 -31.21 -2.28 -28.87
CA PHE A 566 -32.31 -1.39 -29.27
C PHE A 566 -31.77 -0.02 -29.73
N PRO A 567 -31.11 0.07 -30.90
CA PRO A 567 -30.51 1.32 -31.38
C PRO A 567 -31.56 2.35 -31.83
N ASP A 568 -32.70 1.90 -32.35
CA ASP A 568 -33.71 2.75 -33.00
C ASP A 568 -34.80 3.27 -32.06
N GLY A 569 -34.80 2.85 -30.79
CA GLY A 569 -35.80 3.26 -29.80
C GLY A 569 -35.66 2.51 -28.48
N ALA A 570 -36.36 2.98 -27.43
CA ALA A 570 -36.35 2.29 -26.14
C ALA A 570 -37.09 0.93 -26.23
N PRO A 571 -36.67 -0.10 -25.46
CA PRO A 571 -37.47 -1.30 -25.29
C PRO A 571 -38.77 -0.99 -24.54
N LYS A 572 -39.85 -1.72 -24.81
CA LYS A 572 -41.12 -1.58 -24.08
C LYS A 572 -41.10 -2.22 -22.70
N ALA A 573 -40.35 -3.31 -22.58
CA ALA A 573 -40.20 -4.07 -21.35
C ALA A 573 -38.73 -4.40 -21.11
N LEU A 574 -38.34 -4.49 -19.84
CA LEU A 574 -37.00 -4.85 -19.41
C LEU A 574 -37.07 -5.87 -18.27
N ARG A 575 -36.19 -6.86 -18.29
CA ARG A 575 -36.01 -7.78 -17.16
C ARG A 575 -34.54 -8.02 -16.90
N ILE A 576 -34.23 -8.45 -15.69
CA ILE A 576 -32.90 -8.92 -15.32
C ILE A 576 -33.02 -10.38 -14.96
N VAL A 577 -32.17 -11.21 -15.54
CA VAL A 577 -32.12 -12.65 -15.28
C VAL A 577 -30.79 -13.01 -14.64
N ARG A 578 -30.82 -14.02 -13.76
CA ARG A 578 -29.63 -14.54 -13.09
C ARG A 578 -29.22 -15.88 -13.69
N TYR A 579 -27.96 -15.97 -14.05
CA TYR A 579 -27.34 -17.19 -14.53
C TYR A 579 -26.27 -17.68 -13.54
N SER A 580 -26.10 -19.00 -13.45
CA SER A 580 -24.87 -19.60 -12.93
C SER A 580 -23.89 -19.71 -14.07
N TYR A 581 -22.68 -19.22 -13.86
CA TYR A 581 -21.55 -19.35 -14.78
C TYR A 581 -20.53 -20.32 -14.20
N GLN A 582 -19.91 -21.07 -15.10
CA GLN A 582 -18.77 -21.94 -14.80
C GLN A 582 -17.76 -21.82 -15.94
N PHE A 583 -16.48 -21.93 -15.61
CA PHE A 583 -15.47 -22.16 -16.63
C PHE A 583 -15.70 -23.51 -17.31
N THR A 584 -15.42 -23.55 -18.61
CA THR A 584 -15.37 -24.82 -19.33
C THR A 584 -14.16 -25.64 -18.89
N THR A 585 -14.26 -26.96 -18.97
CA THR A 585 -13.09 -27.86 -18.88
C THR A 585 -12.24 -27.75 -20.15
N PRO A 586 -10.98 -28.24 -20.16
CA PRO A 586 -10.16 -28.25 -21.38
C PRO A 586 -10.81 -29.00 -22.54
N GLU A 587 -11.52 -30.09 -22.25
CA GLU A 587 -12.26 -30.87 -23.25
C GLU A 587 -13.48 -30.10 -23.78
N GLU A 588 -14.29 -29.52 -22.90
CA GLU A 588 -15.44 -28.69 -23.29
C GLU A 588 -15.02 -27.50 -24.15
N LYS A 589 -13.93 -26.83 -23.78
CA LYS A 589 -13.36 -25.72 -24.55
C LYS A 589 -12.84 -26.17 -25.91
N ALA A 590 -12.16 -27.31 -25.98
CA ALA A 590 -11.67 -27.85 -27.25
C ALA A 590 -12.82 -28.20 -28.21
N ASN A 591 -13.94 -28.71 -27.68
CA ASN A 591 -15.10 -29.12 -28.47
C ASN A 591 -15.99 -27.96 -28.91
N THR A 592 -16.17 -26.94 -28.05
CA THR A 592 -17.14 -25.85 -28.28
C THR A 592 -16.50 -24.52 -28.65
N GLY A 593 -15.21 -24.33 -28.37
CA GLY A 593 -14.54 -23.02 -28.44
C GLY A 593 -14.92 -22.07 -27.30
N HIS A 594 -15.80 -22.47 -26.38
CA HIS A 594 -16.27 -21.61 -25.29
C HIS A 594 -15.34 -21.63 -24.08
N TRP A 595 -15.17 -20.48 -23.43
CA TRP A 595 -14.46 -20.31 -22.15
C TRP A 595 -15.39 -20.47 -20.95
N TRP A 596 -16.68 -20.22 -21.18
CA TRP A 596 -17.71 -20.26 -20.17
C TRP A 596 -18.86 -21.15 -20.61
N LYS A 597 -19.48 -21.80 -19.64
CA LYS A 597 -20.82 -22.36 -19.76
C LYS A 597 -21.73 -21.69 -18.74
N ARG A 598 -23.00 -21.55 -19.08
CA ARG A 598 -23.99 -20.92 -18.20
C ARG A 598 -25.29 -21.68 -18.16
N GLN A 599 -25.97 -21.61 -17.02
CA GLN A 599 -27.30 -22.14 -16.80
C GLN A 599 -28.21 -21.03 -16.26
N LEU A 600 -29.38 -20.83 -16.87
CA LEU A 600 -30.37 -19.91 -16.34
C LEU A 600 -30.87 -20.44 -15.00
N LEU A 601 -30.82 -19.62 -13.96
CA LEU A 601 -31.32 -19.99 -12.64
C LEU A 601 -32.76 -19.50 -12.45
N GLN A 602 -32.96 -18.19 -12.57
CA GLN A 602 -34.24 -17.55 -12.30
C GLN A 602 -34.26 -16.13 -12.90
N GLU A 603 -35.46 -15.56 -12.95
CA GLU A 603 -35.62 -14.11 -13.06
C GLU A 603 -35.11 -13.45 -11.77
N TYR A 604 -34.38 -12.34 -11.91
CA TYR A 604 -33.79 -11.59 -10.82
C TYR A 604 -34.61 -10.34 -10.48
N SER A 605 -35.21 -9.71 -11.48
CA SER A 605 -36.19 -8.63 -11.33
C SER A 605 -37.55 -9.09 -11.86
N PRO A 606 -38.66 -8.44 -11.45
CA PRO A 606 -39.89 -8.50 -12.24
C PRO A 606 -39.65 -7.94 -13.64
N VAL A 607 -40.60 -8.19 -14.56
CA VAL A 607 -40.68 -7.45 -15.82
C VAL A 607 -41.03 -6.00 -15.50
N LEU A 608 -40.22 -5.08 -16.01
CA LEU A 608 -40.31 -3.65 -15.80
C LEU A 608 -40.77 -2.98 -17.11
N SER A 609 -41.75 -2.11 -17.02
CA SER A 609 -42.19 -1.21 -18.08
C SER A 609 -42.32 0.22 -17.52
N LEU A 610 -42.56 1.20 -18.40
CA LEU A 610 -42.80 2.60 -17.98
C LEU A 610 -44.26 2.89 -17.61
N GLU A 611 -45.17 1.96 -17.91
CA GLU A 611 -46.62 2.09 -17.71
C GLU A 611 -47.06 1.77 -16.27
#